data_AF-A0A3B8KTD5-F1
#
_entry.id   AF-A0A3B8KTD5-F1
#
_cell.length_a   1.000
_cell.length_b   1.000
_cell.length_c   1.000
_cell.angle_alpha   90.00
_cell.angle_beta   90.00
_cell.angle_gamma   90.00
#
_symmetry.space_group_name_H-M   'P 1'
#
loop_
_entity.id
_entity.type
_entity.pdbx_description
1 polymer ?
#
loop_
_entity_poly.entity_id
_entity_poly.type
_entity_poly.pdbx_seq_one_letter_code
_entity_poly.pdbx_strand_id
1 'polypeptide(L)'
;MNTANTPDSLPRITAEPLVHEFSRHLPPRATIVSGDRLLVESEDALSGQIAGPGDQRDKSLVPKSNPVNGPIEIKGAEPGDVLSVTIHSIEPWRPQAATYTGAPKQLCEWLGTDVPPGGHVCRIADGLIHWDDRITIPYTPMLGCIGTAPEWGV
;
A
#
# COMPACT_ATOMS: atom_id res chain seq x y z
N MET A 1 16.90 11.40 -26.08
CA MET A 1 16.06 11.84 -24.95
C MET A 1 14.64 11.45 -25.30
N ASN A 2 14.10 10.40 -24.66
CA ASN A 2 12.84 9.78 -25.05
C ASN A 2 11.71 10.42 -24.25
N THR A 3 10.80 11.13 -24.91
CA THR A 3 9.69 11.90 -24.31
C THR A 3 8.41 11.07 -24.13
N ALA A 4 8.52 9.76 -23.91
CA ALA A 4 7.37 8.89 -23.70
C ALA A 4 7.45 8.31 -22.28
N ASN A 5 6.34 8.41 -21.53
CA ASN A 5 6.13 7.97 -20.13
C ASN A 5 6.16 9.10 -19.10
N THR A 6 5.34 10.12 -19.29
CA THR A 6 4.77 10.82 -18.12
C THR A 6 3.80 9.86 -17.40
N PRO A 7 3.60 9.97 -16.08
CA PRO A 7 2.73 9.06 -15.31
C PRO A 7 1.32 8.90 -15.91
N ASP A 8 0.80 9.97 -16.53
CA ASP A 8 -0.52 10.00 -17.16
C ASP A 8 -0.66 9.13 -18.42
N SER A 9 0.45 8.73 -19.05
CA SER A 9 0.42 7.90 -20.27
C SER A 9 0.66 6.41 -20.01
N LEU A 10 0.92 6.01 -18.76
CA LEU A 10 1.18 4.61 -18.43
C LEU A 10 -0.13 3.81 -18.31
N PRO A 11 -0.13 2.51 -18.70
CA PRO A 11 -1.20 1.60 -18.33
C PRO A 11 -1.43 1.64 -16.81
N ARG A 12 -2.69 1.75 -16.41
CA ARG A 12 -3.10 1.96 -15.03
C ARG A 12 -3.90 0.77 -14.52
N ILE A 13 -3.56 0.31 -13.33
CA ILE A 13 -4.35 -0.65 -12.56
C ILE A 13 -4.97 0.10 -11.39
N THR A 14 -6.30 0.22 -11.39
CA THR A 14 -7.03 0.92 -10.32
C THR A 14 -6.96 0.15 -9.01
N ALA A 15 -7.19 0.81 -7.87
CA ALA A 15 -7.13 0.12 -6.57
C ALA A 15 -8.20 -0.99 -6.46
N GLU A 16 -9.43 -0.72 -6.92
CA GLU A 16 -10.57 -1.63 -6.79
C GLU A 16 -10.67 -2.67 -7.93
N PRO A 17 -11.17 -3.90 -7.64
CA PRO A 17 -11.61 -4.37 -6.32
C PRO A 17 -10.43 -4.68 -5.39
N LEU A 18 -10.64 -4.45 -4.09
CA LEU A 18 -9.61 -4.70 -3.07
C LEU A 18 -9.42 -6.20 -2.83
N VAL A 19 -8.18 -6.66 -2.98
CA VAL A 19 -7.76 -8.04 -2.72
C VAL A 19 -6.98 -8.07 -1.41
N HIS A 20 -7.05 -9.16 -0.64
CA HIS A 20 -6.42 -9.24 0.69
C HIS A 20 -5.57 -10.52 0.85
N GLU A 21 -5.18 -11.13 -0.26
CA GLU A 21 -4.41 -12.37 -0.32
C GLU A 21 -3.47 -12.36 -1.52
N PHE A 22 -2.36 -13.10 -1.42
CA PHE A 22 -1.47 -13.37 -2.55
C PHE A 22 -1.82 -14.76 -3.08
N SER A 23 -2.69 -14.85 -4.08
CA SER A 23 -3.26 -16.13 -4.50
C SER A 23 -3.13 -16.38 -5.99
N ARG A 24 -2.69 -17.59 -6.37
CA ARG A 24 -2.63 -18.06 -7.77
C ARG A 24 -4.01 -18.32 -8.38
N HIS A 25 -5.07 -18.28 -7.57
CA HIS A 25 -6.45 -18.48 -8.01
C HIS A 25 -7.13 -17.20 -8.47
N LEU A 26 -6.50 -16.04 -8.25
CA LEU A 26 -7.01 -14.75 -8.71
C LEU A 26 -6.73 -14.57 -10.21
N PRO A 27 -7.71 -14.12 -11.01
CA PRO A 27 -7.45 -13.77 -12.39
C PRO A 27 -6.51 -12.56 -12.47
N PRO A 28 -5.60 -12.50 -13.47
CA PRO A 28 -4.73 -11.36 -13.63
C PRO A 28 -5.53 -10.10 -13.94
N ARG A 29 -5.22 -9.01 -13.23
CA ARG A 29 -5.82 -7.69 -13.46
C ARG A 29 -5.14 -6.94 -14.61
N ALA A 30 -3.91 -7.33 -14.92
CA ALA A 30 -3.17 -6.88 -16.08
C ALA A 30 -2.20 -7.98 -16.51
N THR A 31 -1.87 -7.99 -17.79
CA THR A 31 -0.84 -8.86 -18.35
C THR A 31 0.16 -7.99 -19.11
N ILE A 32 1.44 -8.10 -18.74
CA ILE A 32 2.53 -7.29 -19.30
C ILE A 32 3.68 -8.18 -19.77
N VAL A 33 4.65 -7.60 -20.46
CA VAL A 33 5.94 -8.25 -20.76
C VAL A 33 7.06 -7.67 -19.91
N SER A 34 8.18 -8.39 -19.79
CA SER A 34 9.35 -7.87 -19.07
C SER A 34 9.85 -6.54 -19.65
N GLY A 35 10.08 -5.57 -18.77
CA GLY A 35 10.50 -4.21 -19.14
C GLY A 35 9.36 -3.20 -19.26
N ASP A 36 8.10 -3.65 -19.26
CA ASP A 36 6.94 -2.75 -19.23
C ASP A 36 6.89 -1.91 -17.95
N ARG A 37 6.25 -0.75 -18.05
CA ARG A 37 5.97 0.15 -16.93
C ARG A 37 4.47 0.32 -16.77
N LEU A 38 4.02 0.42 -15.53
CA LEU A 38 2.63 0.63 -15.20
C LEU A 38 2.50 1.54 -13.98
N LEU A 39 1.32 2.15 -13.86
CA LEU A 39 0.88 2.85 -12.66
C LEU A 39 -0.07 1.92 -11.89
N VAL A 40 0.25 1.66 -10.61
CA VAL A 40 -0.58 0.83 -9.73
C VAL A 40 -1.12 1.72 -8.62
N GLU A 41 -2.44 1.81 -8.54
CA GLU A 41 -3.10 2.46 -7.41
C GLU A 41 -3.20 1.50 -6.22
N SER A 42 -3.11 2.00 -5.00
CA SER A 42 -3.24 1.21 -3.78
C SER A 42 -4.16 1.89 -2.79
N GLU A 43 -4.96 1.10 -2.08
CA GLU A 43 -5.69 1.55 -0.90
C GLU A 43 -4.78 1.47 0.33
N ASP A 44 -5.02 2.32 1.34
CA ASP A 44 -4.25 2.31 2.57
C ASP A 44 -4.47 1.02 3.40
N ALA A 45 -3.53 0.76 4.31
CA ALA A 45 -3.54 -0.43 5.17
C ALA A 45 -4.76 -0.51 6.12
N LEU A 46 -5.46 0.60 6.31
CA LEU A 46 -6.63 0.74 7.18
C LEU A 46 -7.94 0.70 6.37
N SER A 47 -7.86 0.48 5.05
CA SER A 47 -8.98 0.46 4.11
C SER A 47 -9.80 1.74 4.11
N GLY A 48 -9.14 2.89 4.28
CA GLY A 48 -9.78 4.20 4.30
C GLY A 48 -10.64 4.46 5.55
N GLN A 49 -10.60 3.59 6.57
CA GLN A 49 -11.41 3.77 7.79
C GLN A 49 -10.97 4.95 8.66
N ILE A 50 -9.73 5.42 8.51
CA ILE A 50 -9.17 6.56 9.24
C ILE A 50 -8.87 7.66 8.23
N ALA A 51 -9.86 8.51 7.97
CA ALA A 51 -9.76 9.58 6.97
C ALA A 51 -9.87 10.98 7.60
N GLY A 52 -10.45 11.10 8.79
CA GLY A 52 -10.62 12.35 9.52
C GLY A 52 -10.40 12.24 11.03
N PRO A 53 -10.43 13.39 11.74
CA PRO A 53 -10.27 13.43 13.18
C PRO A 53 -11.37 12.67 13.91
N GLY A 54 -11.00 11.82 14.86
CA GLY A 54 -11.94 11.05 15.69
C GLY A 54 -12.38 9.72 15.09
N ASP A 55 -11.98 9.41 13.85
CA ASP A 55 -12.24 8.11 13.25
C ASP A 55 -11.59 6.99 14.06
N GLN A 56 -12.27 5.85 14.12
CA GLN A 56 -11.84 4.67 14.87
C GLN A 56 -11.75 3.47 13.94
N ARG A 57 -10.72 2.66 14.16
CA ARG A 57 -10.49 1.44 13.37
C ARG A 57 -11.37 0.32 13.91
N ASP A 58 -12.25 -0.22 13.07
CA ASP A 58 -13.03 -1.43 13.36
C ASP A 58 -12.56 -2.62 12.52
N LYS A 59 -11.75 -3.49 13.16
CA LYS A 59 -11.13 -4.65 12.50
C LYS A 59 -12.13 -5.74 12.11
N SER A 60 -13.40 -5.65 12.53
CA SER A 60 -14.45 -6.59 12.13
C SER A 60 -15.07 -6.26 10.77
N LEU A 61 -14.94 -5.02 10.30
CA LEU A 61 -15.52 -4.56 9.04
C LEU A 61 -14.66 -4.93 7.82
N VAL A 62 -15.35 -5.03 6.68
CA VAL A 62 -14.76 -5.15 5.33
C VAL A 62 -14.84 -3.77 4.66
N PRO A 63 -13.79 -3.30 3.96
CA PRO A 63 -12.57 -4.02 3.60
C PRO A 63 -11.62 -4.25 4.78
N LYS A 64 -10.82 -5.34 4.70
CA LYS A 64 -9.89 -5.77 5.76
C LYS A 64 -8.57 -5.01 5.63
N SER A 65 -7.75 -5.05 6.69
CA SER A 65 -6.43 -4.42 6.63
C SER A 65 -5.55 -4.97 5.50
N ASN A 66 -4.62 -4.13 5.05
CA ASN A 66 -3.60 -4.43 4.04
C ASN A 66 -4.20 -4.97 2.72
N PRO A 67 -5.11 -4.23 2.07
CA PRO A 67 -5.48 -4.56 0.70
C PRO A 67 -4.24 -4.47 -0.20
N VAL A 68 -4.10 -5.43 -1.10
CA VAL A 68 -3.07 -5.49 -2.14
C VAL A 68 -3.72 -5.35 -3.52
N ASN A 69 -2.92 -4.93 -4.49
CA ASN A 69 -3.35 -4.84 -5.89
C ASN A 69 -2.65 -5.93 -6.73
N GLY A 70 -3.29 -6.31 -7.84
CA GLY A 70 -2.89 -7.41 -8.71
C GLY A 70 -3.89 -8.58 -8.67
N PRO A 71 -3.47 -9.78 -9.11
CA PRO A 71 -2.13 -10.08 -9.61
C PRO A 71 -1.86 -9.43 -10.98
N ILE A 72 -0.58 -9.17 -11.25
CA ILE A 72 -0.08 -8.73 -12.55
C ILE A 72 0.63 -9.94 -13.16
N GLU A 73 0.15 -10.41 -14.30
CA GLU A 73 0.80 -11.49 -15.04
C GLU A 73 1.96 -10.95 -15.87
N ILE A 74 3.12 -11.59 -15.76
CA ILE A 74 4.28 -11.32 -16.61
C ILE A 74 4.36 -12.45 -17.64
N LYS A 75 4.12 -12.13 -18.92
CA LYS A 75 4.15 -13.13 -19.99
C LYS A 75 5.52 -13.80 -20.06
N GLY A 76 5.51 -15.13 -20.01
CA GLY A 76 6.71 -15.97 -20.12
C GLY A 76 7.51 -16.12 -18.84
N ALA A 77 7.06 -15.57 -17.70
CA ALA A 77 7.65 -15.88 -16.40
C ALA A 77 7.18 -17.25 -15.91
N GLU A 78 8.11 -18.08 -15.43
CA GLU A 78 7.86 -19.45 -14.97
C GLU A 78 8.35 -19.68 -13.53
N PRO A 79 7.85 -20.71 -12.81
CA PRO A 79 8.39 -21.09 -11.52
C PRO A 79 9.91 -21.37 -11.60
N GLY A 80 10.67 -20.70 -10.73
CA GLY A 80 12.13 -20.75 -10.73
C GLY A 80 12.80 -19.46 -11.24
N ASP A 81 12.06 -18.61 -11.94
CA ASP A 81 12.53 -17.29 -12.35
C ASP A 81 12.60 -16.30 -11.19
N VAL A 82 13.32 -15.19 -11.40
CA VAL A 82 13.41 -14.06 -10.48
C VAL A 82 12.75 -12.83 -11.09
N LEU A 83 11.79 -12.26 -10.38
CA LEU A 83 11.20 -10.97 -10.74
C LEU A 83 12.02 -9.81 -10.15
N SER A 84 12.57 -8.97 -11.01
CA SER A 84 13.16 -7.69 -10.61
C SER A 84 12.16 -6.57 -10.82
N VAL A 85 11.80 -5.86 -9.75
CA VAL A 85 10.86 -4.73 -9.78
C VAL A 85 11.60 -3.44 -9.49
N THR A 86 11.52 -2.48 -10.41
CA THR A 86 12.03 -1.12 -10.18
C THR A 86 10.87 -0.20 -9.80
N ILE A 87 10.91 0.37 -8.60
CA ILE A 87 9.95 1.38 -8.17
C ILE A 87 10.45 2.75 -8.62
N HIS A 88 9.75 3.35 -9.60
CA HIS A 88 10.14 4.63 -10.17
C HIS A 88 9.73 5.81 -9.29
N SER A 89 8.50 5.79 -8.77
CA SER A 89 7.98 6.78 -7.84
C SER A 89 6.87 6.16 -6.98
N ILE A 90 6.62 6.77 -5.83
CA ILE A 90 5.46 6.49 -4.98
C ILE A 90 4.86 7.85 -4.64
N GLU A 91 3.59 8.02 -4.99
CA GLU A 91 2.87 9.28 -4.80
C GLU A 91 1.58 8.99 -4.03
N PRO A 92 1.24 9.81 -3.02
CA PRO A 92 0.02 9.59 -2.28
C PRO A 92 -1.17 10.15 -3.08
N TRP A 93 -2.26 9.40 -3.17
CA TRP A 93 -3.46 9.84 -3.90
C TRP A 93 -4.07 11.12 -3.29
N ARG A 94 -3.99 11.25 -1.96
CA ARG A 94 -4.33 12.46 -1.21
C ARG A 94 -3.10 12.89 -0.43
N PRO A 95 -2.89 14.20 -0.19
CA PRO A 95 -1.77 14.70 0.62
C PRO A 95 -1.98 14.43 2.12
N GLN A 96 -2.10 13.15 2.49
CA GLN A 96 -2.52 12.68 3.80
C GLN A 96 -1.88 11.33 4.13
N ALA A 97 -1.49 11.15 5.39
CA ALA A 97 -1.13 9.87 5.99
C ALA A 97 -2.10 9.57 7.14
N ALA A 98 -2.35 8.29 7.38
CA ALA A 98 -3.12 7.83 8.52
C ALA A 98 -2.29 6.83 9.34
N THR A 99 -2.36 6.96 10.66
CA THR A 99 -1.80 5.98 11.59
C THR A 99 -2.88 5.50 12.53
N TYR A 100 -2.72 4.29 13.04
CA TYR A 100 -3.61 3.72 14.04
C TYR A 100 -2.78 3.06 15.13
N THR A 101 -2.98 3.52 16.35
CA THR A 101 -2.48 2.84 17.55
C THR A 101 -3.62 1.99 18.11
N GLY A 102 -3.37 0.69 18.24
CA GLY A 102 -4.28 -0.25 18.87
C GLY A 102 -3.61 -0.97 20.03
N ALA A 103 -4.25 -2.03 20.53
CA ALA A 103 -3.65 -2.87 21.58
C ALA A 103 -2.22 -3.30 21.16
N PRO A 104 -1.20 -3.09 22.01
CA PRO A 104 0.21 -3.18 21.61
C PRO A 104 0.62 -4.62 21.25
N LYS A 105 -0.09 -5.65 21.72
CA LYS A 105 0.16 -7.07 21.43
C LYS A 105 1.65 -7.40 21.51
N GLN A 106 2.28 -7.81 20.40
CA GLN A 106 3.70 -8.18 20.33
C GLN A 106 4.64 -7.03 20.66
N LEU A 107 4.17 -5.78 20.62
CA LEU A 107 4.95 -4.59 20.95
C LEU A 107 4.89 -4.19 22.43
N CYS A 108 4.17 -4.94 23.27
CA CYS A 108 3.96 -4.57 24.68
C CYS A 108 5.26 -4.50 25.50
N GLU A 109 6.31 -5.23 25.09
CA GLU A 109 7.62 -5.19 25.74
C GLU A 109 8.23 -3.77 25.70
N TRP A 110 8.00 -3.03 24.60
CA TRP A 110 8.56 -1.69 24.42
C TRP A 110 7.60 -0.57 24.79
N LEU A 111 6.30 -0.77 24.54
CA LEU A 111 5.28 0.27 24.70
C LEU A 111 4.52 0.17 26.03
N GLY A 112 4.68 -0.93 26.77
CA GLY A 112 3.79 -1.29 27.88
C GLY A 112 2.44 -1.83 27.40
N THR A 113 1.52 -2.05 28.34
CA THR A 113 0.16 -2.57 28.05
C THR A 113 -0.91 -1.49 27.98
N ASP A 114 -0.63 -0.30 28.53
CA ASP A 114 -1.56 0.82 28.60
C ASP A 114 -1.24 1.84 27.49
N VAL A 115 -1.56 1.47 26.25
CA VAL A 115 -1.38 2.33 25.08
C VAL A 115 -2.75 2.84 24.64
N PRO A 116 -2.97 4.17 24.62
CA PRO A 116 -4.27 4.72 24.25
C PRO A 116 -4.56 4.39 22.77
N PRO A 117 -5.74 3.79 22.47
CA PRO A 117 -6.11 3.53 21.10
C PRO A 117 -6.45 4.85 20.39
N GLY A 118 -6.09 4.98 19.12
CA GLY A 118 -6.42 6.18 18.36
C GLY A 118 -5.94 6.13 16.93
N GLY A 119 -6.79 6.63 16.03
CA GLY A 119 -6.40 7.03 14.69
C GLY A 119 -5.78 8.43 14.72
N HIS A 120 -4.76 8.66 13.90
CA HIS A 120 -4.20 9.98 13.70
C HIS A 120 -4.02 10.25 12.21
N VAL A 121 -4.60 11.34 11.73
CA VAL A 121 -4.53 11.78 10.35
C VAL A 121 -3.57 12.95 10.26
N CYS A 122 -2.52 12.81 9.46
CA CYS A 122 -1.47 13.79 9.28
C CYS A 122 -1.48 14.33 7.86
N ARG A 123 -1.30 15.64 7.69
CA ARG A 123 -1.13 16.25 6.36
C ARG A 123 0.26 15.95 5.82
N ILE A 124 0.34 15.62 4.53
CA ILE A 124 1.61 15.56 3.79
C ILE A 124 1.76 16.85 2.97
N ALA A 125 2.81 17.61 3.20
CA ALA A 125 3.11 18.82 2.44
C ALA A 125 4.62 19.12 2.47
N ASP A 126 5.14 19.73 1.40
CA ASP A 126 6.52 20.24 1.34
C ASP A 126 7.59 19.18 1.67
N GLY A 127 7.33 17.91 1.32
CA GLY A 127 8.21 16.78 1.61
C GLY A 127 8.19 16.32 3.07
N LEU A 128 7.19 16.75 3.85
CA LEU A 128 7.04 16.47 5.27
C LEU A 128 5.66 15.88 5.58
N ILE A 129 5.60 15.06 6.62
CA ILE A 129 4.40 14.66 7.35
C ILE A 129 4.30 15.60 8.55
N HIS A 130 3.23 16.39 8.61
CA HIS A 130 2.92 17.25 9.75
C HIS A 130 2.18 16.41 10.79
N TRP A 131 2.90 15.90 11.78
CA TRP A 131 2.34 15.09 12.85
C TRP A 131 1.50 15.95 13.80
N ASP A 132 2.04 17.09 14.24
CA ASP A 132 1.31 18.11 14.99
C ASP A 132 1.95 19.49 14.75
N ASP A 133 1.54 20.51 15.53
CA ASP A 133 2.05 21.89 15.41
C ASP A 133 3.56 22.03 15.72
N ARG A 134 4.20 21.00 16.27
CA ARG A 134 5.59 21.00 16.74
C ARG A 134 6.46 19.96 16.04
N ILE A 135 5.87 18.85 15.62
CA ILE A 135 6.57 17.69 15.08
C ILE A 135 6.29 17.55 13.59
N THR A 136 7.36 17.56 12.81
CA THR A 136 7.35 17.21 11.39
C THR A 136 8.30 16.05 11.14
N ILE A 137 7.94 15.18 10.20
CA ILE A 137 8.70 13.97 9.88
C ILE A 137 8.97 13.99 8.36
N PRO A 138 10.19 13.72 7.88
CA PRO A 138 10.45 13.62 6.44
C PRO A 138 9.53 12.59 5.75
N TYR A 139 8.94 12.97 4.62
CA TYR A 139 8.12 12.06 3.83
C TYR A 139 9.01 11.15 2.97
N THR A 140 9.20 9.92 3.43
CA THR A 140 9.97 8.88 2.74
C THR A 140 9.09 7.65 2.45
N PRO A 141 8.32 7.66 1.34
CA PRO A 141 7.35 6.60 1.05
C PRO A 141 8.03 5.25 0.74
N MET A 142 7.34 4.16 1.08
CA MET A 142 7.74 2.79 0.79
C MET A 142 6.51 1.89 0.61
N LEU A 143 6.70 0.75 -0.06
CA LEU A 143 5.67 -0.28 -0.18
C LEU A 143 5.78 -1.27 0.98
N GLY A 144 4.72 -1.38 1.80
CA GLY A 144 4.67 -2.33 2.92
C GLY A 144 4.33 -3.77 2.48
N CYS A 145 3.49 -3.93 1.45
CA CYS A 145 3.10 -5.22 0.89
C CYS A 145 3.44 -5.26 -0.60
N ILE A 146 4.37 -6.15 -0.96
CA ILE A 146 4.72 -6.47 -2.34
C ILE A 146 5.18 -7.93 -2.38
N GLY A 147 4.70 -8.70 -3.35
CA GLY A 147 4.97 -10.13 -3.41
C GLY A 147 4.37 -10.79 -4.64
N THR A 148 4.74 -12.05 -4.85
CA THR A 148 4.23 -12.92 -5.91
C THR A 148 3.27 -13.96 -5.32
N ALA A 149 2.41 -14.52 -6.15
CA ALA A 149 1.57 -15.65 -5.74
C ALA A 149 2.45 -16.85 -5.33
N PRO A 150 2.12 -17.58 -4.25
CA PRO A 150 2.83 -18.77 -3.84
C PRO A 150 2.46 -19.97 -4.73
N GLU A 151 3.39 -20.91 -4.85
CA GLU A 151 3.18 -22.17 -5.57
C GLU A 151 2.04 -22.99 -4.95
N TRP A 152 2.00 -23.05 -3.61
CA TRP A 152 1.03 -23.82 -2.83
C TRP A 152 0.29 -22.94 -1.82
N GLY A 153 -0.94 -23.34 -1.46
CA GLY A 153 -1.76 -22.60 -0.48
C GLY A 153 -2.56 -21.44 -1.09
N VAL A 154 -2.88 -20.47 -0.25
CA VAL A 154 -3.41 -19.13 -0.58
C VAL A 154 -2.61 -18.08 0.17
#